data_AF-A0A1V6RWY4-F1
#
_entry.id   AF-A0A1V6RWY4-F1
#
_cell.length_a   1.000
_cell.length_b   1.000
_cell.length_c   1.000
_cell.angle_alpha   90.00
_cell.angle_beta   90.00
_cell.angle_gamma   90.00
#
_symmetry.space_group_name_H-M   'P 1'
#
loop_
_entity.id
_entity.type
_entity.pdbx_description
1 polymer ?
#
loop_
_entity_poly.entity_id
_entity_poly.type
_entity_poly.pdbx_seq_one_letter_code
_entity_poly.pdbx_strand_id
1 'polypeptide(L)'
;MDETLPDSQAITVPVPIAEVTTEDKYRACPITDASHFVVQLSDRRLDSIMLSVAGISYDSNKPWPFWFFIGKILSKSLFEVEGQLEWLNAVRVRSREFIAFTKAQYKSDPEKAKLQIVEIDFLKPQPNEPLKLFWKPARGIICQKVQDWLDYSSAQASKIAPSH
;
A
#
# COMPACT_ATOMS: atom_id res chain seq x y z
N MET A 1 8.06 -4.53 18.20
CA MET A 1 6.70 -3.98 18.01
C MET A 1 6.18 -3.62 19.37
N ASP A 2 5.55 -2.45 19.50
CA ASP A 2 4.93 -2.00 20.73
C ASP A 2 3.41 -2.22 20.65
N GLU A 3 2.91 -3.19 21.41
CA GLU A 3 1.49 -3.57 21.40
C GLU A 3 0.60 -2.58 22.18
N THR A 4 1.19 -1.60 22.88
CA THR A 4 0.43 -0.57 23.59
C THR A 4 -0.01 0.58 22.67
N LEU A 5 0.58 0.66 21.48
CA LEU A 5 0.29 1.67 20.47
C LEU A 5 -0.80 1.21 19.50
N PRO A 6 -1.50 2.16 18.83
CA PRO A 6 -2.36 1.82 17.71
C PRO A 6 -1.60 1.07 16.62
N ASP A 7 -2.28 0.19 15.86
CA ASP A 7 -1.64 -0.62 14.81
C ASP A 7 -0.82 0.21 13.82
N SER A 8 -1.30 1.41 13.48
CA SER A 8 -0.61 2.34 12.57
C SER A 8 0.71 2.89 13.13
N GLN A 9 1.01 2.68 14.40
CA GLN A 9 2.18 3.16 15.14
C GLN A 9 2.97 2.06 15.85
N ALA A 10 2.46 0.83 15.91
CA ALA A 10 3.05 -0.28 16.66
C ALA A 10 4.46 -0.70 16.18
N ILE A 11 4.79 -0.46 14.90
CA ILE A 11 6.16 -0.60 14.39
C ILE A 11 6.87 0.75 14.50
N THR A 12 7.77 0.86 15.48
CA THR A 12 8.42 2.10 15.92
C THR A 12 9.80 2.35 15.29
N VAL A 13 10.29 1.42 14.46
CA VAL A 13 11.57 1.60 13.77
C VAL A 13 11.46 2.73 12.72
N PRO A 14 12.58 3.41 12.39
CA PRO A 14 12.58 4.39 11.31
C PRO A 14 12.09 3.77 10.00
N VAL A 15 11.20 4.47 9.29
CA VAL A 15 10.71 4.01 7.99
C VAL A 15 11.83 4.14 6.95
N PRO A 16 12.26 3.06 6.28
CA PRO A 16 13.30 3.13 5.26
C PRO A 16 12.79 3.82 3.99
N ILE A 17 13.72 4.37 3.21
CA ILE A 17 13.47 4.82 1.84
C ILE A 17 13.86 3.68 0.90
N ALA A 18 12.99 3.38 -0.07
CA ALA A 18 13.21 2.36 -1.08
C ALA A 18 13.49 2.99 -2.45
N GLU A 19 14.33 2.33 -3.25
CA GLU A 19 14.56 2.68 -4.65
C GLU A 19 13.34 2.24 -5.49
N VAL A 20 12.75 3.17 -6.22
CA VAL A 20 11.55 2.92 -7.03
C VAL A 20 11.93 2.82 -8.51
N THR A 21 11.53 1.72 -9.14
CA THR A 21 11.84 1.40 -10.55
C THR A 21 10.60 0.99 -11.33
N THR A 22 10.65 1.08 -12.65
CA THR A 22 9.58 0.65 -13.56
C THR A 22 10.14 0.22 -14.92
N GLU A 23 9.30 -0.39 -15.75
CA GLU A 23 9.61 -0.65 -17.16
C GLU A 23 9.79 0.67 -17.94
N ASP A 24 10.73 0.69 -18.88
CA ASP A 24 11.08 1.88 -19.66
C ASP A 24 9.88 2.52 -20.35
N LYS A 25 8.93 1.70 -20.83
CA LYS A 25 7.70 2.16 -21.50
C LYS A 25 6.75 2.95 -20.58
N TYR A 26 6.93 2.87 -19.27
CA TYR A 26 6.11 3.58 -18.28
C TYR A 26 6.86 4.72 -17.57
N ARG A 27 8.16 4.94 -17.86
CA ARG A 27 8.94 6.02 -17.24
C ARG A 27 8.37 7.43 -17.49
N ALA A 28 7.67 7.62 -18.61
CA ALA A 28 7.02 8.88 -18.94
C ALA A 28 5.77 9.17 -18.08
N CYS A 29 5.24 8.15 -17.38
CA CYS A 29 4.09 8.30 -16.49
C CYS A 29 4.60 8.47 -15.04
N PRO A 30 4.38 9.64 -14.42
CA PRO A 30 4.77 9.85 -13.03
C PRO A 30 3.88 8.99 -12.11
N ILE A 31 4.50 8.05 -11.39
CA ILE A 31 3.81 7.23 -10.39
C ILE A 31 3.12 8.07 -9.29
N THR A 32 3.60 9.29 -9.05
CA THR A 32 3.02 10.23 -8.07
C THR A 32 1.60 10.68 -8.43
N ASP A 33 1.19 10.51 -9.68
CA ASP A 33 -0.15 10.86 -10.16
C ASP A 33 -1.14 9.71 -9.99
N ALA A 34 -0.68 8.52 -9.61
CA ALA A 34 -1.54 7.40 -9.29
C ALA A 34 -2.40 7.70 -8.06
N SER A 35 -3.68 7.33 -8.12
CA SER A 35 -4.62 7.52 -7.00
C SER A 35 -4.64 6.33 -6.05
N HIS A 36 -4.34 5.13 -6.56
CA HIS A 36 -4.38 3.90 -5.79
C HIS A 36 -3.17 3.02 -6.04
N PHE A 37 -2.72 2.36 -4.98
CA PHE A 37 -1.52 1.54 -4.97
C PHE A 37 -1.88 0.16 -4.41
N VAL A 38 -1.62 -0.89 -5.17
CA VAL A 38 -1.89 -2.27 -4.76
C VAL A 38 -0.57 -3.00 -4.61
N VAL A 39 -0.29 -3.43 -3.40
CA VAL A 39 0.91 -4.19 -3.07
C VAL A 39 0.57 -5.67 -3.08
N GLN A 40 1.41 -6.47 -3.75
CA GLN A 40 1.26 -7.92 -3.75
C GLN A 40 2.46 -8.56 -3.04
N LEU A 41 2.25 -9.14 -1.87
CA LEU A 41 3.31 -9.78 -1.09
C LEU A 41 2.94 -11.21 -0.73
N SER A 42 3.89 -12.14 -0.92
CA SER A 42 3.80 -13.44 -0.27
C SER A 42 4.19 -13.34 1.20
N ASP A 43 3.72 -14.25 2.05
CA ASP A 43 4.11 -14.32 3.47
C ASP A 43 5.65 -14.30 3.64
N ARG A 44 6.37 -15.09 2.85
CA ARG A 44 7.85 -15.12 2.86
C ARG A 44 8.50 -13.79 2.50
N ARG A 45 7.84 -12.99 1.67
CA ARG A 45 8.36 -11.68 1.24
C ARG A 45 8.07 -10.63 2.31
N LEU A 46 6.87 -10.64 2.89
CA LEU A 46 6.54 -9.83 4.06
C LEU A 46 7.52 -10.09 5.20
N ASP A 47 7.70 -11.35 5.57
CA ASP A 47 8.61 -11.74 6.64
C ASP A 47 10.06 -11.29 6.36
N SER A 48 10.55 -11.54 5.14
CA SER A 48 11.89 -11.07 4.74
C SER A 48 12.05 -9.56 4.79
N ILE A 49 11.02 -8.78 4.42
CA ILE A 49 11.05 -7.32 4.53
C ILE A 49 11.11 -6.92 6.01
N MET A 50 10.20 -7.45 6.83
CA MET A 50 10.07 -7.07 8.24
C MET A 50 11.32 -7.42 9.05
N LEU A 51 11.92 -8.59 8.80
CA LEU A 51 13.19 -8.96 9.40
C LEU A 51 14.32 -8.01 8.96
N SER A 52 14.35 -7.64 7.69
CA SER A 52 15.40 -6.77 7.14
C SER A 52 15.32 -5.32 7.64
N VAL A 53 14.13 -4.79 7.86
CA VAL A 53 13.94 -3.35 8.16
C VAL A 53 13.58 -3.05 9.60
N ALA A 54 12.93 -4.00 10.28
CA ALA A 54 12.40 -3.82 11.62
C ALA A 54 12.93 -4.86 12.61
N GLY A 55 13.67 -5.88 12.15
CA GLY A 55 14.20 -6.94 13.01
C GLY A 55 13.12 -7.81 13.65
N ILE A 56 11.91 -7.83 13.08
CA ILE A 56 10.77 -8.59 13.59
C ILE A 56 10.20 -9.50 12.49
N SER A 57 9.71 -10.67 12.89
CA SER A 57 8.98 -11.56 11.99
C SER A 57 7.58 -11.04 11.71
N TYR A 58 7.07 -11.36 10.52
CA TYR A 58 5.69 -11.06 10.16
C TYR A 58 4.71 -12.01 10.88
N ASP A 59 3.65 -11.45 11.47
CA ASP A 59 2.57 -12.21 12.10
C ASP A 59 1.26 -12.06 11.32
N SER A 60 0.84 -13.15 10.67
CA SER A 60 -0.41 -13.18 9.89
C SER A 60 -1.68 -13.16 10.76
N ASN A 61 -1.57 -13.39 12.07
CA ASN A 61 -2.71 -13.27 12.99
C ASN A 61 -2.98 -11.81 13.40
N LYS A 62 -1.95 -10.97 13.32
CA LYS A 62 -2.02 -9.52 13.57
C LYS A 62 -1.38 -8.76 12.39
N PRO A 63 -1.96 -8.83 11.19
CA PRO A 63 -1.28 -8.31 10.00
C PRO A 63 -1.35 -6.77 9.86
N TRP A 64 -2.27 -6.09 10.57
CA TRP A 64 -2.53 -4.66 10.43
C TRP A 64 -1.30 -3.77 10.66
N PRO A 65 -0.51 -3.92 11.75
CA PRO A 65 0.71 -3.13 11.94
C PRO A 65 1.68 -3.22 10.76
N PHE A 66 1.82 -4.41 10.19
CA PHE A 66 2.70 -4.66 9.05
C PHE A 66 2.17 -4.00 7.79
N TRP A 67 0.86 -4.05 7.53
CA TRP A 67 0.23 -3.38 6.40
C TRP A 67 0.38 -1.86 6.49
N PHE A 68 0.16 -1.27 7.66
CA PHE A 68 0.39 0.16 7.88
C PHE A 68 1.85 0.54 7.65
N PHE A 69 2.79 -0.27 8.13
CA PHE A 69 4.20 0.00 7.94
C PHE A 69 4.64 -0.12 6.47
N ILE A 70 4.10 -1.10 5.72
CA ILE A 70 4.26 -1.16 4.25
C ILE A 70 3.73 0.12 3.59
N GLY A 71 2.55 0.60 4.01
CA GLY A 71 1.99 1.87 3.54
C GLY A 71 2.92 3.05 3.78
N LYS A 72 3.53 3.14 4.97
CA LYS A 72 4.52 4.19 5.29
C LYS A 72 5.77 4.11 4.41
N ILE A 73 6.31 2.90 4.18
CA ILE A 73 7.48 2.72 3.30
C ILE A 73 7.17 3.24 1.89
N LEU A 74 6.01 2.86 1.34
CA LEU A 74 5.58 3.34 0.03
C LEU A 74 5.39 4.84 0.01
N SER A 75 4.69 5.36 1.01
CA SER A 75 4.42 6.78 1.12
C SER A 75 5.70 7.60 1.14
N LYS A 76 6.67 7.19 1.97
CA LYS A 76 7.98 7.83 2.09
C LYS A 76 8.79 7.72 0.80
N SER A 77 8.76 6.58 0.14
CA SER A 77 9.56 6.33 -1.08
C SER A 77 8.99 7.03 -2.31
N LEU A 78 7.68 7.24 -2.38
CA LEU A 78 7.00 7.85 -3.53
C LEU A 78 6.77 9.36 -3.36
N PHE A 79 6.63 9.84 -2.12
CA PHE A 79 6.22 11.22 -1.83
C PHE A 79 7.06 11.92 -0.76
N GLU A 80 8.17 11.30 -0.31
CA GLU A 80 9.07 11.82 0.73
C GLU A 80 8.42 12.03 2.11
N VAL A 81 7.15 11.64 2.28
CA VAL A 81 6.35 11.83 3.50
C VAL A 81 5.65 10.52 3.85
N GLU A 82 5.61 10.12 5.12
CA GLU A 82 5.11 8.80 5.55
C GLU A 82 3.58 8.64 5.56
N GLY A 83 2.82 9.75 5.47
CA GLY A 83 1.36 9.77 5.65
C GLY A 83 0.53 10.14 4.40
N GLN A 84 1.10 10.02 3.20
CA GLN A 84 0.40 10.30 1.93
C GLN A 84 -0.44 9.12 1.41
N LEU A 85 -0.24 7.91 1.95
CA LEU A 85 -1.02 6.73 1.60
C LEU A 85 -1.80 6.23 2.80
N GLU A 86 -3.10 6.04 2.59
CA GLU A 86 -4.01 5.48 3.58
C GLU A 86 -4.42 4.07 3.19
N TRP A 87 -4.47 3.17 4.16
CA TRP A 87 -4.94 1.80 3.93
C TRP A 87 -6.41 1.82 3.50
N LEU A 88 -6.70 1.17 2.36
CA LEU A 88 -8.04 1.08 1.79
C LEU A 88 -8.69 -0.26 2.12
N ASN A 89 -8.01 -1.36 1.79
CA ASN A 89 -8.47 -2.72 2.01
C ASN A 89 -7.30 -3.71 1.88
N ALA A 90 -7.48 -4.93 2.38
CA ALA A 90 -6.57 -6.03 2.12
C ALA A 90 -7.34 -7.33 1.84
N VAL A 91 -6.85 -8.12 0.89
CA VAL A 91 -7.39 -9.46 0.59
C VAL A 91 -6.26 -10.47 0.62
N ARG A 92 -6.50 -11.59 1.31
CA ARG A 92 -5.60 -12.73 1.34
C ARG A 92 -6.06 -13.82 0.37
N VAL A 93 -5.16 -14.24 -0.51
CA VAL A 93 -5.38 -15.37 -1.43
C VAL A 93 -4.24 -16.38 -1.23
N ARG A 94 -4.57 -17.51 -0.59
CA ARG A 94 -3.59 -18.53 -0.19
C ARG A 94 -2.49 -17.89 0.70
N SER A 95 -1.25 -17.89 0.24
CA SER A 95 -0.08 -17.35 0.94
C SER A 95 0.34 -15.97 0.43
N ARG A 96 -0.59 -15.21 -0.15
CA ARG A 96 -0.36 -13.87 -0.71
C ARG A 96 -1.39 -12.90 -0.21
N GLU A 97 -0.93 -11.69 0.07
CA GLU A 97 -1.75 -10.55 0.47
C GLU A 97 -1.70 -9.47 -0.60
N PHE A 98 -2.88 -8.97 -0.92
CA PHE A 98 -3.10 -7.84 -1.80
C PHE A 98 -3.56 -6.68 -0.93
N ILE A 99 -2.67 -5.72 -0.71
CA ILE A 99 -2.91 -4.60 0.20
C ILE A 99 -3.10 -3.35 -0.65
N ALA A 100 -4.29 -2.78 -0.62
CA ALA A 100 -4.64 -1.59 -1.37
C ALA A 100 -4.52 -0.34 -0.50
N PHE A 101 -3.98 0.72 -1.09
CA PHE A 101 -3.85 2.04 -0.48
C PHE A 101 -4.45 3.09 -1.42
N THR A 102 -5.00 4.15 -0.82
CA THR A 102 -5.48 5.34 -1.53
C THR A 102 -4.60 6.52 -1.15
N LYS A 103 -4.27 7.36 -2.14
CA LYS A 103 -3.58 8.63 -1.90
C LYS A 103 -4.48 9.58 -1.09
N ALA A 104 -3.97 10.16 0.00
CA ALA A 104 -4.76 10.99 0.91
C ALA A 104 -5.49 12.15 0.19
N GLN A 105 -4.83 12.80 -0.77
CA GLN A 105 -5.40 13.90 -1.59
C GLN A 105 -6.54 13.45 -2.52
N TYR A 106 -6.67 12.16 -2.84
CA TYR A 106 -7.79 11.68 -3.66
C TYR A 106 -9.13 11.78 -2.91
N LYS A 107 -9.13 11.67 -1.58
CA LYS A 107 -10.36 11.81 -0.79
C LYS A 107 -10.97 13.20 -0.86
N SER A 108 -10.19 14.24 -1.19
CA SER A 108 -10.66 15.63 -1.22
C SER A 108 -11.28 16.09 -2.55
N ASP A 109 -10.99 15.43 -3.69
CA ASP A 109 -11.58 15.78 -4.99
C ASP A 109 -11.79 14.53 -5.88
N PRO A 110 -12.77 13.67 -5.53
CA PRO A 110 -13.02 12.42 -6.26
C PRO A 110 -13.67 12.64 -7.64
N GLU A 111 -14.32 13.78 -7.89
CA GLU A 111 -15.04 14.04 -9.14
C GLU A 111 -14.11 14.39 -10.32
N LYS A 112 -12.89 14.89 -10.04
CA LYS A 112 -11.91 15.27 -11.08
C LYS A 112 -10.78 14.27 -11.28
N ALA A 113 -10.58 13.34 -10.36
CA ALA A 113 -9.41 12.46 -10.40
C ALA A 113 -9.69 11.19 -11.19
N LYS A 114 -9.06 11.06 -12.36
CA LYS A 114 -9.05 9.80 -13.12
C LYS A 114 -8.49 8.68 -12.23
N LEU A 115 -9.22 7.58 -12.10
CA LEU A 115 -8.75 6.41 -11.37
C LEU A 115 -7.49 5.86 -12.03
N GLN A 116 -6.36 5.99 -11.34
CA GLN A 116 -5.07 5.49 -11.78
C GLN A 116 -4.55 4.53 -10.71
N ILE A 117 -4.52 3.25 -11.07
CA ILE A 117 -4.17 2.17 -10.15
C ILE A 117 -2.86 1.57 -10.62
N VAL A 118 -1.91 1.49 -9.70
CA VAL A 118 -0.61 0.84 -9.94
C VAL A 118 -0.45 -0.36 -9.04
N GLU A 119 0.20 -1.39 -9.56
CA GLU A 119 0.67 -2.53 -8.79
C GLU A 119 2.13 -2.28 -8.38
N ILE A 120 2.41 -2.50 -7.09
CA ILE A 120 3.75 -2.38 -6.52
C ILE A 120 4.23 -3.76 -6.06
N ASP A 121 5.38 -4.15 -6.59
CA ASP A 121 6.09 -5.36 -6.24
C ASP A 121 7.33 -4.98 -5.41
N PHE A 122 7.42 -5.47 -4.16
CA PHE A 122 8.67 -5.36 -3.39
C PHE A 122 9.63 -6.45 -3.83
N LEU A 123 10.83 -6.07 -4.23
CA LEU A 123 11.90 -7.02 -4.55
C LEU A 123 12.48 -7.64 -3.27
N LYS A 124 13.28 -8.70 -3.44
CA LYS A 124 13.80 -9.44 -2.29
C LYS A 124 14.85 -8.54 -1.64
N PRO A 125 14.73 -8.21 -0.34
CA PRO A 125 15.77 -7.46 0.35
C PRO A 125 17.13 -8.15 0.15
N GLN A 126 18.15 -7.37 -0.23
CA GLN A 126 19.53 -7.84 -0.26
C GLN A 126 20.28 -7.24 0.92
N PRO A 127 21.22 -7.99 1.54
CA PRO A 127 22.05 -7.44 2.59
C PRO A 127 22.79 -6.18 2.12
N ASN A 128 22.76 -5.13 2.93
CA ASN A 128 23.44 -3.85 2.68
C ASN A 128 22.96 -3.08 1.43
N GLU A 129 21.84 -3.47 0.83
CA GLU A 129 21.21 -2.69 -0.25
C GLU A 129 19.92 -2.04 0.26
N PRO A 130 19.53 -0.87 -0.30
CA PRO A 130 18.21 -0.32 -0.04
C PRO A 130 17.13 -1.28 -0.53
N LEU A 131 15.94 -1.19 0.09
CA LEU A 131 14.76 -1.86 -0.45
C LEU A 131 14.52 -1.39 -1.89
N LYS A 132 14.05 -2.30 -2.74
CA LYS A 132 13.73 -1.99 -4.13
C LYS A 132 12.25 -2.27 -4.38
N LEU A 133 11.59 -1.29 -4.99
CA LEU A 133 10.21 -1.32 -5.41
C LEU A 133 10.17 -1.31 -6.92
N PHE A 134 9.31 -2.14 -7.48
CA PHE A 134 9.00 -2.14 -8.89
C PHE A 134 7.52 -1.83 -9.07
N TRP A 135 7.18 -0.93 -9.99
CA TRP A 135 5.80 -0.58 -10.27
C TRP A 135 5.42 -0.75 -11.74
N LYS A 136 4.14 -1.04 -11.95
CA LYS A 136 3.50 -1.10 -13.28
C LYS A 136 2.03 -0.68 -13.17
N PRO A 137 1.39 -0.26 -14.27
CA PRO A 137 -0.06 -0.12 -14.32
C PRO A 137 -0.74 -1.43 -13.88
N ALA A 138 -1.79 -1.30 -13.06
CA ALA A 138 -2.49 -2.45 -12.55
C ALA A 138 -3.20 -3.23 -13.66
N ARG A 139 -3.23 -4.56 -13.51
CA ARG A 139 -3.98 -5.47 -14.37
C ARG A 139 -5.47 -5.18 -14.23
N GLY A 140 -6.23 -5.39 -15.32
CA GLY A 140 -7.67 -5.10 -15.36
C GLY A 140 -8.48 -5.73 -14.22
N ILE A 141 -8.11 -6.95 -13.79
CA ILE A 141 -8.75 -7.61 -12.63
C ILE A 141 -8.51 -6.88 -11.31
N ILE A 142 -7.32 -6.31 -11.10
CA ILE A 142 -6.98 -5.52 -9.91
C ILE A 142 -7.73 -4.19 -9.98
N CYS A 143 -7.78 -3.55 -11.15
CA CYS A 143 -8.55 -2.33 -11.34
C CYS A 143 -10.03 -2.52 -10.99
N GLN A 144 -10.63 -3.60 -11.50
CA GLN A 144 -12.03 -3.91 -11.21
C GLN A 144 -12.26 -4.12 -9.70
N LYS A 145 -11.37 -4.86 -9.01
CA LYS A 145 -11.53 -5.12 -7.57
C LYS A 145 -11.41 -3.88 -6.71
N VAL A 146 -10.53 -2.94 -7.08
CA VAL A 146 -10.46 -1.64 -6.40
C VAL A 146 -11.72 -0.83 -6.65
N GLN A 147 -12.20 -0.78 -7.90
CA GLN A 147 -13.44 -0.07 -8.23
C GLN A 147 -14.66 -0.64 -7.49
N ASP A 148 -14.84 -1.96 -7.51
CA ASP A 148 -15.93 -2.65 -6.80
C ASP A 148 -15.96 -2.28 -5.31
N TRP A 149 -14.77 -2.18 -4.69
CA TRP A 149 -14.65 -1.79 -3.28
C TRP A 149 -15.01 -0.32 -3.05
N LEU A 150 -14.58 0.58 -3.92
CA LEU A 150 -14.92 2.00 -3.84
C LEU A 150 -16.43 2.22 -3.99
N ASP A 151 -17.06 1.54 -4.95
CA ASP A 151 -18.51 1.59 -5.17
C ASP A 151 -19.28 1.06 -3.95
N TYR A 152 -18.83 -0.07 -3.40
CA TYR A 152 -19.42 -0.65 -2.19
C TYR A 152 -19.30 0.28 -0.97
N SER A 153 -18.11 0.83 -0.73
CA SER A 153 -17.84 1.75 0.38
C SER A 153 -18.71 3.00 0.29
N SER A 154 -18.85 3.56 -0.92
CA SER A 154 -19.68 4.74 -1.18
C SER A 154 -21.16 4.45 -0.92
N ALA A 155 -21.67 3.30 -1.39
CA ALA A 155 -23.04 2.89 -1.15
C ALA A 155 -23.35 2.65 0.34
N GLN A 156 -22.39 2.18 1.13
CA GLN A 156 -22.54 2.04 2.58
C GLN A 156 -22.57 3.40 3.28
N ALA A 157 -21.71 4.34 2.89
CA ALA A 157 -21.70 5.69 3.45
C ALA A 157 -23.04 6.42 3.21
N SER A 158 -23.64 6.28 2.02
CA SER A 158 -24.94 6.87 1.70
C SER A 158 -26.12 6.28 2.48
N LYS A 159 -26.00 5.04 2.99
CA LYS A 159 -27.03 4.41 3.83
C LYS A 159 -27.01 4.88 5.29
N ILE A 160 -25.88 5.43 5.74
CA ILE A 160 -25.66 5.85 7.13
C ILE A 160 -25.97 7.34 7.31
N ALA A 161 -25.95 8.14 6.24
CA ALA A 161 -26.37 9.54 6.29
C ALA A 161 -27.89 9.64 6.47
N PRO A 162 -28.41 10.23 7.58
CA PRO A 162 -29.84 10.44 7.72
C PRO A 162 -30.29 11.44 6.65
N SER A 163 -31.32 11.06 5.90
CA SER A 163 -32.11 11.99 5.09
C SER A 163 -32.61 13.10 6.01
N HIS A 164 -32.09 14.31 5.80
CA HIS A 164 -32.55 15.54 6.46
C HIS A 164 -34.03 15.83 6.15
#